data_AF-A0A833LSF0-F1
#
_entry.id   AF-A0A833LSF0-F1
#
_cell.length_a   1.000
_cell.length_b   1.000
_cell.length_c   1.000
_cell.angle_alpha   90.00
_cell.angle_beta   90.00
_cell.angle_gamma   90.00
#
_symmetry.space_group_name_H-M   'P 1'
#
loop_
_entity.id
_entity.type
_entity.pdbx_description
1 polymer ?
#
loop_
_entity_poly.entity_id
_entity_poly.type
_entity_poly.pdbx_seq_one_letter_code
_entity_poly.pdbx_strand_id
1 'polypeptide(L)'
;MLDHGQPMFLTGTTVKEQAYGTYLVGDMFCRFRKVLSEHRRLIVCGYGWLDREINLRLVQWLCDQASNKMIILHHKPIEEIRNKPFWRARWGRYSAQIHVEPRWLSECELGNLETFIEDL
;
A
#
# COMPACT_ATOMS: atom_id res chain seq x y z
N MET A 1 -22.28 22.31 -0.63
CA MET A 1 -21.21 22.86 -1.47
C MET A 1 -20.02 23.03 -0.55
N LEU A 2 -18.96 22.24 -0.72
CA LEU A 2 -17.78 22.33 0.16
C LEU A 2 -16.89 23.46 -0.35
N ASP A 3 -16.56 24.37 0.56
CA ASP A 3 -15.79 25.58 0.32
C ASP A 3 -14.31 25.25 0.02
N HIS A 4 -13.76 25.82 -1.06
CA HIS A 4 -12.46 25.42 -1.64
C HIS A 4 -11.23 25.88 -0.84
N GLY A 5 -11.41 26.59 0.28
CA GLY A 5 -10.33 27.15 1.11
C GLY A 5 -10.23 26.61 2.55
N GLN A 6 -11.14 25.73 2.97
CA GLN A 6 -11.16 25.21 4.34
C GLN A 6 -10.36 23.89 4.43
N PRO A 7 -9.49 23.71 5.45
CA PRO A 7 -8.78 22.46 5.67
C PRO A 7 -9.76 21.29 5.79
N MET A 8 -9.67 20.32 4.88
CA MET A 8 -10.52 19.13 4.90
C MET A 8 -9.86 18.04 5.74
N PHE A 9 -10.46 17.71 6.88
CA PHE A 9 -10.00 16.59 7.71
C PHE A 9 -10.69 15.29 7.29
N LEU A 10 -9.93 14.41 6.64
CA LEU A 10 -10.40 13.10 6.23
C LEU A 10 -10.37 12.13 7.41
N THR A 11 -11.52 11.95 8.05
CA THR A 11 -11.75 10.94 9.11
C THR A 11 -13.07 10.19 8.89
N GLY A 12 -13.17 8.97 9.43
CA GLY A 12 -14.30 8.06 9.20
C GLY A 12 -14.26 7.31 7.86
N THR A 13 -15.07 6.26 7.73
CA THR A 13 -15.00 5.29 6.62
C THR A 13 -15.71 5.80 5.36
N THR A 14 -16.93 6.34 5.49
CA THR A 14 -17.80 6.66 4.35
C THR A 14 -17.45 7.98 3.65
N VAL A 15 -16.87 8.93 4.39
CA VAL A 15 -16.49 10.26 3.86
C VAL A 15 -15.21 10.18 3.03
N LYS A 16 -14.28 9.29 3.40
CA LYS A 16 -13.00 9.10 2.69
C LYS A 16 -13.17 8.48 1.31
N GLU A 17 -14.02 7.46 1.21
CA GLU A 17 -14.29 6.76 -0.05
C GLU A 17 -14.80 7.71 -1.14
N GLN A 18 -15.70 8.63 -0.79
CA GLN A 18 -16.22 9.65 -1.72
C GLN A 18 -15.17 10.71 -2.09
N ALA A 19 -14.28 11.03 -1.15
CA ALA A 19 -13.21 11.99 -1.38
C ALA A 19 -12.10 11.45 -2.31
N TYR A 20 -11.87 10.14 -2.36
CA TYR A 20 -10.87 9.54 -3.27
C TYR A 20 -11.20 9.74 -4.76
N GLY A 21 -12.41 10.17 -5.10
CA GLY A 21 -12.81 10.54 -6.46
C GLY A 21 -12.98 12.04 -6.70
N THR A 22 -12.77 12.89 -5.69
CA THR A 22 -13.16 14.31 -5.76
C THR A 22 -12.14 15.24 -5.10
N TYR A 23 -12.14 16.50 -5.52
CA TYR A 23 -11.26 17.55 -4.98
C TYR A 23 -9.77 17.17 -5.04
N LEU A 24 -8.95 17.81 -4.20
CA LEU A 24 -7.52 17.56 -4.08
C LEU A 24 -7.18 16.09 -3.79
N VAL A 25 -8.04 15.41 -3.04
CA VAL A 25 -7.83 14.01 -2.63
C VAL A 25 -7.95 13.08 -3.84
N GLY A 26 -8.91 13.36 -4.73
CA GLY A 26 -9.02 12.69 -6.02
C GLY A 26 -7.77 12.89 -6.89
N ASP A 27 -7.22 14.10 -6.94
CA ASP A 27 -5.99 14.38 -7.69
C ASP A 27 -4.78 13.62 -7.11
N MET A 28 -4.64 13.61 -5.78
CA MET A 28 -3.62 12.83 -5.09
C MET A 28 -3.78 11.33 -5.37
N PHE A 29 -5.01 10.82 -5.38
CA PHE A 29 -5.29 9.42 -5.68
C PHE A 29 -5.00 9.09 -7.16
N CYS A 30 -5.33 9.98 -8.10
CA CYS A 30 -4.93 9.87 -9.50
C CYS A 30 -3.41 9.78 -9.66
N ARG A 31 -2.67 10.66 -8.98
CA ARG A 31 -1.20 10.65 -9.00
C ARG A 31 -0.64 9.37 -8.37
N PHE A 32 -1.20 8.93 -7.24
CA PHE A 32 -0.84 7.66 -6.61
C PHE A 32 -1.04 6.49 -7.58
N ARG A 33 -2.19 6.41 -8.26
CA ARG A 33 -2.48 5.34 -9.23
C ARG A 33 -1.49 5.33 -10.40
N LYS A 34 -1.13 6.51 -10.92
CA LYS A 34 -0.17 6.67 -12.01
C LYS A 34 1.21 6.17 -11.60
N VAL A 35 1.76 6.71 -10.50
CA VAL A 35 3.08 6.30 -9.98
C VAL A 35 3.10 4.80 -9.72
N LEU A 36 2.06 4.26 -9.08
CA LEU A 36 1.96 2.84 -8.80
C LEU A 36 1.98 1.99 -10.09
N SER A 37 1.37 2.44 -11.18
CA SER A 37 1.40 1.72 -12.47
C SER A 37 2.74 1.75 -13.20
N GLU A 38 3.58 2.75 -12.91
CA GLU A 38 4.90 2.93 -13.53
C GLU A 38 5.98 2.09 -12.82
N HIS A 39 5.70 1.57 -11.63
CA HIS A 39 6.65 0.79 -10.83
C HIS A 39 6.19 -0.66 -10.60
N ARG A 40 7.15 -1.59 -10.63
CA ARG A 40 6.94 -3.03 -10.37
C ARG A 40 7.23 -3.43 -8.92
N ARG A 41 7.79 -2.52 -8.13
CA ARG A 41 8.20 -2.76 -6.75
C ARG A 41 7.59 -1.69 -5.86
N LEU A 42 7.09 -2.12 -4.71
CA LEU A 42 6.51 -1.22 -3.70
C LEU A 42 7.03 -1.58 -2.32
N ILE A 43 7.57 -0.60 -1.62
CA ILE A 43 7.93 -0.71 -0.21
C ILE A 43 6.81 -0.10 0.62
N VAL A 44 6.31 -0.83 1.60
CA VAL A 44 5.23 -0.42 2.51
C VAL A 44 5.76 -0.45 3.93
N CYS A 45 5.85 0.71 4.58
CA CYS A 45 6.36 0.85 5.93
C CYS A 45 5.34 1.56 6.82
N GLY A 46 5.10 1.04 8.03
CA GLY A 46 4.21 1.68 9.01
C GLY A 46 2.73 1.73 8.63
N TYR A 47 2.30 0.97 7.61
CA TYR A 47 0.93 1.00 7.12
C TYR A 47 0.02 0.00 7.86
N GLY A 48 -1.11 0.51 8.38
CA GLY A 48 -2.01 -0.26 9.24
C GLY A 48 -3.01 -1.17 8.53
N TRP A 49 -3.13 -1.10 7.20
CA TRP A 49 -4.10 -1.87 6.40
C TRP A 49 -5.59 -1.61 6.71
N LEU A 50 -5.91 -0.42 7.22
CA LEU A 50 -7.29 -0.04 7.59
C LEU A 50 -7.98 0.84 6.55
N ASP A 51 -7.27 1.29 5.51
CA ASP A 51 -7.86 2.09 4.44
C ASP A 51 -8.29 1.20 3.27
N ARG A 52 -9.61 1.06 3.09
CA ARG A 52 -10.20 0.15 2.11
C ARG A 52 -9.79 0.49 0.67
N GLU A 53 -9.82 1.75 0.27
CA GLU A 53 -9.61 2.14 -1.14
C GLU A 53 -8.14 2.03 -1.52
N ILE A 54 -7.24 2.42 -0.62
CA ILE A 54 -5.80 2.18 -0.80
C ILE A 54 -5.53 0.68 -0.89
N ASN A 55 -6.08 -0.11 0.04
CA ASN A 55 -5.95 -1.56 0.06
C ASN A 55 -6.46 -2.23 -1.24
N LEU A 56 -7.63 -1.84 -1.74
CA LEU A 56 -8.19 -2.35 -2.99
C LEU A 56 -7.30 -2.00 -4.17
N ARG A 57 -6.78 -0.76 -4.23
CA ARG A 57 -5.86 -0.35 -5.28
C ARG A 57 -4.55 -1.14 -5.26
N LEU A 58 -3.98 -1.41 -4.07
CA LEU A 58 -2.77 -2.22 -3.92
C LEU A 58 -2.97 -3.67 -4.39
N VAL A 59 -4.14 -4.27 -4.10
CA VAL A 59 -4.47 -5.62 -4.59
C VAL A 59 -4.72 -5.63 -6.09
N GLN A 60 -5.37 -4.60 -6.64
CA GLN A 60 -5.50 -4.48 -8.09
C GLN A 60 -4.12 -4.42 -8.74
N TRP A 61 -3.20 -3.62 -8.19
CA TRP A 61 -1.82 -3.54 -8.68
C TRP A 61 -1.11 -4.89 -8.60
N LEU A 62 -1.21 -5.64 -7.50
CA LEU A 62 -0.66 -7.00 -7.41
C LEU A 62 -1.26 -7.94 -8.48
N CYS A 63 -2.54 -7.76 -8.82
CA CYS A 63 -3.24 -8.55 -9.82
C CYS A 63 -2.90 -8.15 -11.27
N ASP A 64 -2.60 -6.87 -11.52
CA ASP A 64 -2.37 -6.33 -12.86
C ASP A 64 -1.16 -6.99 -13.53
N GLN A 65 -0.13 -7.37 -12.74
CA GLN A 65 1.09 -7.95 -13.24
C GLN A 65 1.70 -8.93 -12.22
N ALA A 66 1.99 -10.17 -12.65
CA ALA A 66 2.60 -11.19 -11.80
C ALA A 66 4.02 -10.82 -11.32
N SER A 67 4.72 -9.94 -12.04
CA SER A 67 6.04 -9.42 -11.65
C SER A 67 5.98 -8.31 -10.60
N ASN A 68 4.80 -7.84 -10.21
CA ASN A 68 4.69 -6.84 -9.16
C ASN A 68 5.04 -7.46 -7.81
N LYS A 69 5.96 -6.82 -7.08
CA LYS A 69 6.46 -7.29 -5.78
C LYS A 69 6.28 -6.23 -4.69
N MET A 70 5.72 -6.64 -3.56
CA MET A 70 5.52 -5.79 -2.40
C MET A 70 6.44 -6.22 -1.27
N ILE A 71 7.19 -5.27 -0.71
CA ILE A 71 7.99 -5.44 0.49
C ILE A 71 7.25 -4.74 1.63
N ILE A 72 6.88 -5.47 2.66
CA ILE A 72 6.23 -4.93 3.85
C ILE A 72 7.26 -4.88 4.96
N LEU A 73 7.64 -3.67 5.35
CA LEU A 73 8.54 -3.39 6.47
C LEU A 73 7.72 -3.39 7.76
N HIS A 74 7.92 -4.41 8.60
CA HIS A 74 7.15 -4.60 9.83
C HIS A 74 7.92 -5.41 10.86
N HIS A 75 8.24 -4.82 12.01
CA HIS A 75 9.10 -5.44 13.02
C HIS A 75 8.55 -6.71 13.67
N LYS A 76 7.24 -6.94 13.61
CA LYS A 76 6.60 -8.08 14.27
C LYS A 76 6.44 -9.26 13.29
N PRO A 77 6.17 -10.48 13.80
CA PRO A 77 6.08 -11.67 12.96
C PRO A 77 5.12 -11.50 11.77
N ILE A 78 5.46 -12.13 10.65
CA ILE A 78 4.66 -12.14 9.42
C ILE A 78 3.20 -12.51 9.65
N GLU A 79 2.93 -13.36 10.65
CA GLU A 79 1.59 -13.77 11.02
C GLU A 79 0.70 -12.60 11.48
N GLU A 80 1.26 -11.52 12.02
CA GLU A 80 0.43 -10.34 12.34
C GLU A 80 -0.09 -9.66 11.07
N ILE A 81 0.74 -9.56 10.03
CA ILE A 81 0.33 -9.03 8.72
C ILE A 81 -0.69 -9.97 8.09
N ARG A 82 -0.39 -11.27 8.04
CA ARG A 82 -1.28 -12.29 7.47
C ARG A 82 -2.65 -12.31 8.15
N ASN A 83 -2.70 -12.09 9.47
CA ASN A 83 -3.94 -12.09 10.23
C ASN A 83 -4.74 -10.78 10.16
N LYS A 84 -4.22 -9.71 9.56
CA LYS A 84 -5.01 -8.49 9.31
C LYS A 84 -6.23 -8.83 8.45
N PRO A 85 -7.42 -8.26 8.71
CA PRO A 85 -8.64 -8.56 7.96
C PRO A 85 -8.47 -8.48 6.44
N PHE A 86 -7.72 -7.48 5.97
CA PHE A 86 -7.41 -7.31 4.56
C PHE A 86 -6.63 -8.49 3.95
N TRP A 87 -5.58 -8.94 4.64
CA TRP A 87 -4.66 -9.97 4.15
C TRP A 87 -5.18 -11.38 4.37
N ARG A 88 -5.95 -11.64 5.43
CA ARG A 88 -6.45 -12.99 5.78
C ARG A 88 -7.14 -13.69 4.61
N ALA A 89 -7.95 -12.95 3.85
CA ALA A 89 -8.67 -13.48 2.68
C ALA A 89 -7.84 -13.54 1.38
N ARG A 90 -6.63 -12.97 1.37
CA ARG A 90 -5.85 -12.70 0.15
C ARG A 90 -4.45 -13.30 0.17
N TRP A 91 -3.96 -13.66 1.34
CA TRP A 91 -2.57 -14.07 1.55
C TRP A 91 -2.16 -15.23 0.65
N GLY A 92 -2.98 -16.29 0.57
CA GLY A 92 -2.68 -17.46 -0.27
C GLY A 92 -2.55 -17.14 -1.76
N ARG A 93 -3.18 -16.08 -2.25
CA ARG A 93 -3.11 -15.67 -3.66
C ARG A 93 -1.84 -14.87 -3.97
N TYR A 94 -1.35 -14.08 -3.02
CA TYR A 94 -0.29 -13.09 -3.27
C TYR A 94 1.00 -13.36 -2.49
N SER A 95 1.09 -14.43 -1.70
CA SER A 95 2.25 -14.74 -0.87
C SER A 95 3.57 -14.79 -1.66
N ALA A 96 3.55 -15.24 -2.93
CA ALA A 96 4.72 -15.26 -3.79
C ALA A 96 5.18 -13.87 -4.28
N GLN A 97 4.31 -12.86 -4.19
CA GLN A 97 4.59 -11.47 -4.55
C GLN A 97 4.89 -10.59 -3.33
N ILE A 98 4.70 -11.11 -2.12
CA ILE A 98 4.84 -10.35 -0.88
C ILE A 98 6.03 -10.87 -0.10
N HIS A 99 6.98 -9.97 0.15
CA HIS A 99 8.04 -10.18 1.12
C HIS A 99 7.72 -9.37 2.39
N VAL A 100 7.98 -9.95 3.56
CA VAL A 100 7.88 -9.25 4.85
C VAL A 100 9.26 -9.19 5.46
N GLU A 101 9.74 -7.96 5.65
CA GLU A 101 11.04 -7.65 6.18
C GLU A 101 10.87 -7.19 7.64
N PRO A 102 11.45 -7.91 8.63
CA PRO A 102 11.28 -7.65 10.07
C PRO A 102 12.01 -6.41 10.61
N ARG A 103 12.15 -5.36 9.80
CA ARG A 103 12.81 -4.09 10.14
C ARG A 103 11.93 -2.91 9.76
N TRP A 104 12.07 -1.80 10.47
CA TRP A 104 11.56 -0.52 10.01
C TRP A 104 12.46 0.08 8.93
N LEU A 105 11.91 0.99 8.11
CA LEU A 105 12.71 1.66 7.08
C LEU A 105 13.96 2.35 7.66
N SER A 106 13.86 2.92 8.87
CA SER A 106 14.99 3.55 9.58
C SER A 106 16.10 2.58 9.99
N GLU A 107 15.82 1.28 9.97
CA GLU A 107 16.72 0.20 10.35
C GLU A 107 17.21 -0.58 9.11
N CYS A 108 16.73 -0.23 7.92
CA CYS A 108 17.13 -0.85 6.66
C CYS A 108 18.31 -0.10 6.05
N GLU A 109 19.35 -0.84 5.69
CA GLU A 109 20.39 -0.40 4.77
C GLU A 109 20.03 -0.82 3.33
N LEU A 110 20.61 -0.17 2.31
CA LEU A 110 20.33 -0.51 0.90
C LEU A 110 20.61 -1.98 0.61
N GLY A 111 21.73 -2.52 1.07
CA GLY A 111 22.08 -3.94 0.92
C GLY A 111 21.08 -4.91 1.57
N ASN A 112 20.26 -4.46 2.51
CA ASN A 112 19.20 -5.28 3.08
C ASN A 112 17.98 -5.41 2.16
N LEU A 113 17.81 -4.45 1.25
CA LEU A 113 16.69 -4.36 0.33
C LEU A 113 17.10 -4.75 -1.11
N GLU A 114 18.40 -4.75 -1.43
CA GLU A 114 18.96 -5.07 -2.73
C GLU A 114 18.47 -6.42 -3.26
N THR A 115 18.42 -7.47 -2.44
CA THR A 115 17.89 -8.79 -2.84
C THR A 115 16.43 -8.78 -3.30
N PHE A 116 15.68 -7.72 -3.00
CA PHE A 116 14.30 -7.52 -3.44
C PHE A 116 14.14 -6.42 -4.50
N ILE A 117 15.14 -5.55 -4.62
CA ILE A 117 15.20 -4.44 -5.58
C ILE A 117 15.90 -4.88 -6.88
N GLU A 118 16.83 -5.83 -6.83
CA GLU A 118 17.78 -6.18 -7.89
C GLU A 118 17.46 -7.45 -8.68
N ASP A 119 16.20 -7.92 -8.73
CA ASP A 119 15.75 -8.77 -9.87
C ASP A 119 15.74 -7.92 -11.18
N LEU A 120 16.91 -7.40 -11.58
CA LEU A 120 17.19 -6.57 -12.77
C LEU A 120 17.82 -7.42 -13.88
#